data_AF-X1HG00-F1
#
_entry.id   AF-X1HG00-F1
#
_cell.length_a   1.000
_cell.length_b   1.000
_cell.length_c   1.000
_cell.angle_alpha   90.00
_cell.angle_beta   90.00
_cell.angle_gamma   90.00
#
_symmetry.space_group_name_H-M   'P 1'
#
loop_
_entity.id
_entity.type
_entity.pdbx_description
1 polymer ?
#
loop_
_entity_poly.entity_id
_entity_poly.type
_entity_poly.pdbx_seq_one_letter_code
_entity_poly.pdbx_strand_id
1 'polypeptide(L)'
;MEEQLAYALITPYSLYKSRTGGIIGRLLAHARLEFVAARMYVFSDAFVDAYQKIICPSGTDPAIRQAWHRYIDESLRQQNPWGYLPRCALM
;
A
#
# COMPACT_ATOMS: atom_id res chain seq x y z
N MET A 1 -0.51 -1.52 28.92
CA MET A 1 -0.44 -1.90 27.49
C MET A 1 0.31 -0.78 26.82
N GLU A 2 1.42 -1.07 26.16
CA GLU A 2 2.25 -0.04 25.53
C GLU A 2 1.55 0.52 24.28
N GLU A 3 1.77 1.80 23.99
CA GLU A 3 1.28 2.43 22.77
C GLU A 3 1.98 1.81 21.56
N GLN A 4 1.20 1.33 20.60
CA GLN A 4 1.71 0.68 19.38
C GLN A 4 1.32 1.49 18.16
N LEU A 5 2.21 1.50 17.17
CA LEU A 5 1.94 2.09 15.86
C LEU A 5 1.40 1.03 14.91
N ALA A 6 0.31 1.37 14.22
CA ALA A 6 -0.20 0.63 13.08
C ALA A 6 0.08 1.43 11.81
N TYR A 7 0.60 0.76 10.78
CA TYR A 7 0.85 1.37 9.48
C TYR A 7 -0.18 0.87 8.45
N ALA A 8 -0.65 1.78 7.61
CA ALA A 8 -1.54 1.52 6.50
C ALA A 8 -1.04 2.23 5.24
N LEU A 9 -1.18 1.54 4.10
CA LEU A 9 -0.88 2.11 2.78
C LEU A 9 -2.17 2.27 1.98
N ILE A 10 -2.53 3.50 1.65
CA ILE A 10 -3.56 3.77 0.64
C ILE A 10 -2.92 3.64 -0.74
N THR A 11 -3.38 2.67 -1.50
CA THR A 11 -2.84 2.32 -2.82
C THR A 11 -3.19 3.38 -3.88
N PRO A 12 -2.46 3.41 -5.01
CA PRO A 12 -2.71 4.40 -6.05
C PRO A 12 -4.14 4.35 -6.60
N TYR A 13 -4.71 3.15 -6.74
CA TYR A 13 -6.10 2.97 -7.14
C TYR A 13 -7.09 3.63 -6.17
N SER A 14 -6.90 3.45 -4.86
CA SER A 14 -7.79 4.05 -3.86
C SER A 14 -7.69 5.58 -3.83
N LEU A 15 -6.50 6.14 -4.04
CA LEU A 15 -6.31 7.57 -4.19
C LEU A 15 -6.96 8.10 -5.47
N TYR A 16 -6.78 7.40 -6.59
CA TYR A 16 -7.38 7.76 -7.88
C TYR A 16 -8.92 7.80 -7.82
N LYS A 17 -9.53 6.90 -7.05
CA LYS A 17 -10.99 6.85 -6.84
C LYS A 17 -11.48 7.79 -5.73
N SER A 18 -10.64 8.72 -5.26
CA SER A 18 -10.96 9.70 -4.22
C SER A 18 -11.51 9.07 -2.92
N ARG A 19 -10.98 7.90 -2.53
CA ARG A 19 -11.46 7.15 -1.35
C ARG A 19 -10.71 7.46 -0.06
N THR A 20 -9.75 8.39 -0.07
CA THR A 20 -8.85 8.71 1.05
C THR A 20 -9.58 8.94 2.37
N GLY A 21 -10.47 9.94 2.44
CA GLY A 21 -11.17 10.28 3.68
C GLY A 21 -12.06 9.14 4.19
N GLY A 22 -12.72 8.41 3.29
CA GLY A 22 -13.56 7.27 3.65
C GLY A 22 -12.79 6.04 4.14
N ILE A 23 -11.52 5.87 3.74
CA ILE A 23 -10.63 4.83 4.26
C ILE A 23 -10.12 5.25 5.65
N ILE A 24 -9.59 6.46 5.77
CA ILE A 24 -9.09 7.00 7.04
C ILE A 24 -10.19 6.99 8.10
N GLY A 25 -11.38 7.52 7.78
CA GLY A 25 -12.50 7.56 8.72
C GLY A 25 -12.92 6.17 9.24
N ARG A 26 -12.87 5.14 8.39
CA ARG A 26 -13.18 3.76 8.82
C ARG A 26 -12.09 3.17 9.72
N LEU A 27 -10.82 3.43 9.43
CA LEU A 27 -9.70 2.97 10.28
C LEU A 27 -9.80 3.60 11.68
N LEU A 28 -10.02 4.90 11.77
CA LEU A 28 -10.14 5.60 13.05
C LEU A 28 -11.40 5.18 13.82
N ALA A 29 -12.55 5.11 13.15
CA ALA A 29 -13.82 4.81 13.81
C ALA A 29 -13.93 3.36 14.30
N HIS A 30 -13.48 2.37 13.51
CA HIS A 30 -13.69 0.96 13.83
C HIS A 30 -12.55 0.35 14.64
N ALA A 31 -11.30 0.75 14.40
CA ALA A 31 -10.14 0.21 15.11
C ALA A 31 -9.75 1.01 16.36
N ARG A 32 -10.48 2.10 16.68
CA ARG A 32 -10.21 3.01 17.81
C ARG A 32 -8.75 3.49 17.82
N LEU A 33 -8.23 3.81 16.64
CA LEU A 33 -6.87 4.32 16.43
C LEU A 33 -6.86 5.85 16.51
N GLU A 34 -5.72 6.39 16.91
CA GLU A 34 -5.44 7.82 16.83
C GLU A 34 -4.57 8.10 15.60
N PHE A 35 -4.90 9.16 14.85
CA PHE A 35 -4.18 9.50 13.63
C PHE A 35 -2.97 10.38 13.94
N VAL A 36 -1.77 9.81 13.83
CA VAL A 36 -0.54 10.47 14.28
C VAL A 36 0.33 11.02 13.15
N ALA A 37 0.31 10.41 11.96
CA ALA A 37 1.11 10.86 10.82
C ALA A 37 0.55 10.35 9.48
N ALA A 38 0.90 11.05 8.40
CA ALA A 38 0.76 10.53 7.04
C ALA A 38 1.72 11.23 6.07
N ARG A 39 2.12 10.53 5.02
CA ARG A 39 2.95 11.10 3.93
C ARG A 39 2.66 10.45 2.59
N MET A 40 2.66 11.28 1.55
CA MET A 40 2.55 10.84 0.16
C MET A 40 3.91 10.40 -0.37
N TYR A 41 3.95 9.27 -1.06
CA TYR A 41 5.15 8.71 -1.69
C TYR A 41 4.89 8.30 -3.12
N VAL A 42 5.95 8.39 -3.94
CA VAL A 42 6.11 7.58 -5.16
C VAL A 42 7.33 6.72 -4.90
N PHE A 43 7.17 5.40 -4.95
CA PHE A 43 8.26 4.48 -4.64
C PHE A 43 9.21 4.34 -5.84
N SER A 44 10.48 4.03 -5.56
CA SER A 44 11.43 3.63 -6.59
C SER A 44 11.24 2.16 -6.95
N ASP A 45 11.61 1.78 -8.17
CA ASP A 45 11.52 0.38 -8.59
C ASP A 45 12.37 -0.54 -7.69
N ALA A 46 13.53 -0.07 -7.22
CA ALA A 46 14.36 -0.80 -6.26
C ALA A 46 13.64 -1.05 -4.91
N PHE A 47 12.84 -0.08 -4.43
CA PHE A 47 12.01 -0.29 -3.24
C PHE A 47 10.91 -1.31 -3.51
N VAL A 48 10.26 -1.23 -4.68
CA VAL A 48 9.20 -2.16 -5.09
C VAL A 48 9.74 -3.60 -5.16
N ASP A 49 10.93 -3.80 -5.73
CA ASP A 49 11.60 -5.10 -5.80
C ASP A 49 11.90 -5.68 -4.41
N ALA A 50 12.32 -4.82 -3.46
CA ALA A 50 12.54 -5.23 -2.09
C ALA A 50 11.22 -5.60 -1.38
N TYR A 51 10.17 -4.80 -1.59
CA TYR A 51 8.86 -5.02 -0.98
C TYR A 51 8.21 -6.33 -1.43
N GLN A 52 8.34 -6.68 -2.71
CA GLN A 52 7.85 -7.95 -3.25
C GLN A 52 8.42 -9.19 -2.54
N LYS A 53 9.67 -9.11 -2.07
CA LYS A 53 10.32 -10.20 -1.31
C LYS A 53 9.76 -10.35 0.11
N ILE A 54 9.18 -9.28 0.66
CA ILE A 54 8.64 -9.23 2.04
C ILE A 54 7.19 -9.69 2.05
N ILE A 55 6.37 -9.21 1.12
CA ILE A 55 4.92 -9.45 1.11
C ILE A 55 4.54 -10.91 0.79
N CYS A 56 5.44 -11.66 0.15
CA CYS A 56 5.25 -13.06 -0.21
C CYS A 56 6.34 -13.93 0.42
N PRO A 57 6.22 -14.29 1.71
CA PRO A 57 7.22 -15.09 2.41
C PRO A 57 7.41 -16.50 1.81
N SER A 58 8.46 -17.18 2.26
CA SER A 58 8.71 -18.59 1.91
C SER A 58 7.50 -19.45 2.28
N GLY A 59 7.04 -20.28 1.34
CA GLY A 59 5.84 -21.11 1.54
C GLY A 59 4.52 -20.48 1.10
N THR A 60 4.49 -19.22 0.65
CA THR A 60 3.30 -18.67 -0.01
C THR A 60 2.95 -19.50 -1.26
N ASP A 61 1.66 -19.79 -1.42
CA ASP A 61 1.14 -20.47 -2.60
C ASP A 61 1.63 -19.78 -3.91
N PRO A 62 2.09 -20.54 -4.92
CA PRO A 62 2.62 -19.95 -6.15
C PRO A 62 1.65 -19.03 -6.89
N ALA A 63 0.35 -19.36 -6.93
CA ALA A 63 -0.64 -18.54 -7.62
C ALA A 63 -0.91 -17.23 -6.85
N ILE A 64 -0.98 -17.30 -5.52
CA ILE A 64 -1.10 -16.10 -4.67
C ILE A 64 0.12 -15.20 -4.81
N ARG A 65 1.32 -15.78 -4.79
CA ARG A 65 2.57 -15.04 -5.02
C ARG A 65 2.51 -14.33 -6.36
N GLN A 66 2.20 -15.05 -7.45
CA GLN A 66 2.13 -14.46 -8.78
C GLN A 66 1.11 -13.32 -8.85
N ALA A 67 -0.06 -13.47 -8.23
CA ALA A 67 -1.08 -12.43 -8.19
C ALA A 67 -0.59 -11.16 -7.45
N TRP A 68 0.07 -11.32 -6.30
CA TRP A 68 0.65 -10.19 -5.57
C TRP A 68 1.75 -9.48 -6.35
N HIS A 69 2.69 -10.25 -6.92
CA HIS A 69 3.76 -9.66 -7.74
C HIS A 69 3.18 -8.88 -8.91
N ARG A 70 2.23 -9.46 -9.66
CA ARG A 70 1.55 -8.78 -10.77
C ARG A 70 0.89 -7.48 -10.30
N TYR A 71 0.09 -7.54 -9.22
CA TYR A 71 -0.59 -6.35 -8.71
C TYR A 71 0.40 -5.24 -8.33
N ILE A 72 1.49 -5.60 -7.66
CA ILE A 72 2.52 -4.65 -7.23
C ILE A 72 3.24 -4.04 -8.44
N ASP A 73 3.61 -4.86 -9.43
CA ASP A 73 4.28 -4.41 -10.64
C ASP A 73 3.38 -3.46 -11.43
N GLU A 74 2.11 -3.82 -11.61
CA GLU A 74 1.14 -3.03 -12.37
C GLU A 74 0.65 -1.79 -11.63
N SER A 75 0.71 -1.75 -10.29
CA SER A 75 0.14 -0.63 -9.52
C SER A 75 1.19 0.33 -9.00
N LEU A 76 2.37 -0.15 -8.59
CA LEU A 76 3.34 0.64 -7.82
C LEU A 76 4.56 1.08 -8.63
N ARG A 77 4.89 0.41 -9.74
CA ARG A 77 6.03 0.81 -10.58
C ARG A 77 5.76 2.11 -11.32
N GLN A 78 6.83 2.87 -11.53
CA GLN A 78 6.74 4.14 -12.26
C GLN A 78 6.28 3.93 -13.70
N GLN A 79 6.74 2.85 -14.34
CA GLN A 79 6.29 2.40 -15.65
C GLN A 79 5.09 1.45 -15.54
N ASN A 80 4.02 1.92 -14.90
CA ASN A 80 2.78 1.15 -14.81
C ASN A 80 1.95 1.23 -16.11
N PRO A 81 1.15 0.20 -16.44
CA PRO A 81 0.31 0.19 -17.64
C PRO A 81 -0.82 1.22 -17.65
N TRP A 82 -1.09 1.88 -16.51
CA TRP A 82 -2.22 2.80 -16.35
C TRP A 82 -1.87 4.26 -16.69
N GLY A 83 -0.60 4.57 -16.89
CA GLY A 83 -0.13 5.90 -17.31
C GLY A 83 -0.30 7.00 -16.25
N TYR A 84 -0.59 6.66 -15.00
CA TYR A 84 -0.64 7.63 -13.90
C TYR A 84 0.63 7.55 -13.04
N LEU A 85 0.95 8.65 -12.35
CA LEU A 85 2.01 8.65 -11.33
C LEU A 85 1.53 7.83 -10.11
N PRO A 86 2.17 6.71 -9.73
CA PRO A 86 1.67 5.76 -8.75
C PRO A 86 1.91 6.25 -7.32
N ARG A 87 1.23 7.34 -6.97
CA ARG A 87 1.28 7.91 -5.63
C ARG A 87 0.59 6.97 -4.66
N CYS A 88 1.16 6.82 -3.47
CA CYS A 88 0.55 6.14 -2.33
C CYS A 88 0.53 7.10 -1.13
N ALA A 89 -0.41 6.90 -0.21
CA ALA A 89 -0.35 7.54 1.10
C ALA A 89 0.04 6.49 2.14
N LEU A 90 1.19 6.65 2.78
CA LEU A 90 1.59 5.86 3.93
C LEU A 90 1.20 6.63 5.20
N MET A 91 0.52 5.96 6.11
CA MET A 91 0.05 6.51 7.39
C MET A 91 0.20 5.49 8.50
#